data_AF-A0A523QU04-F1
#
_entry.id   AF-A0A523QU04-F1
#
_cell.length_a   1.000
_cell.length_b   1.000
_cell.length_c   1.000
_cell.angle_alpha   90.00
_cell.angle_beta   90.00
_cell.angle_gamma   90.00
#
_symmetry.space_group_name_H-M   'P 1'
#
loop_
_entity.id
_entity.type
_entity.pdbx_description
1 polymer ?
#
loop_
_entity_poly.entity_id
_entity_poly.type
_entity_poly.pdbx_seq_one_letter_code
_entity_poly.pdbx_strand_id
1 'polypeptide(L)'
;MPMSQTPIGNKETKKPPRLFSIDALRGLIIIFMALDHANYFIAQKHSSGEYWGGTFPHYDNALSFLTRFVTHFSAPGFFFLMGVGMLLFADSRQKQGWSKSAVIRHFLIRGAVLIGLQLLIVNRAWELSPGGWSLEVYIGVLFALGGTMIISSFFLWLKPRYLLILSVVLLIGTELLHPAPHLWGQLSFVGFFDNLNVILVYPSGTTELWSNYPILPWLELVVFGILFANWLLKDRQKALDNALKIGLVLLAAFAVV
;
A
#
# COMPACT_ATOMS: atom_id res chain seq x y z
N MET A 1 -65.38 -15.84 -10.03
CA MET A 1 -64.06 -16.38 -10.47
C MET A 1 -62.99 -15.71 -9.62
N PRO A 2 -62.26 -16.45 -8.77
CA PRO A 2 -61.26 -15.86 -7.89
C PRO A 2 -59.98 -15.54 -8.67
N MET A 3 -59.44 -14.35 -8.43
CA MET A 3 -58.17 -13.87 -9.00
C MET A 3 -57.01 -14.72 -8.50
N SER A 4 -56.26 -15.32 -9.44
CA SER A 4 -54.98 -15.98 -9.21
C SER A 4 -53.95 -14.96 -8.73
N GLN A 5 -53.59 -15.00 -7.45
CA GLN A 5 -52.44 -14.27 -6.93
C GLN A 5 -51.16 -14.98 -7.36
N THR A 6 -50.40 -14.35 -8.25
CA THR A 6 -49.05 -14.77 -8.61
C THR A 6 -48.13 -14.58 -7.39
N PRO A 7 -47.37 -15.59 -6.93
CA PRO A 7 -46.43 -15.39 -5.85
C PRO A 7 -45.29 -14.49 -6.35
N ILE A 8 -45.13 -13.33 -5.71
CA ILE A 8 -43.94 -12.48 -5.89
C ILE A 8 -42.77 -13.25 -5.27
N GLY A 9 -42.05 -13.99 -6.11
CA GLY A 9 -40.83 -14.69 -5.73
C GLY A 9 -39.84 -13.69 -5.15
N ASN A 10 -39.67 -13.73 -3.84
CA ASN A 10 -38.65 -12.98 -3.12
C ASN A 10 -37.29 -13.51 -3.61
N LYS A 11 -36.68 -12.83 -4.61
CA LYS A 11 -35.30 -13.12 -5.00
C LYS A 11 -34.44 -12.74 -3.81
N GLU A 12 -34.20 -13.69 -2.91
CA GLU A 12 -33.10 -13.59 -1.95
C GLU A 12 -31.84 -13.29 -2.74
N THR A 13 -31.41 -12.03 -2.65
CA THR A 13 -30.14 -11.61 -3.22
C THR A 13 -29.05 -12.26 -2.37
N LYS A 14 -28.67 -13.49 -2.72
CA LYS A 14 -27.52 -14.17 -2.11
C LYS A 14 -26.34 -13.21 -2.21
N LYS A 15 -25.91 -12.67 -1.06
CA LYS A 15 -24.72 -11.82 -1.00
C LYS A 15 -23.58 -12.61 -1.64
N PRO A 16 -22.83 -12.02 -2.58
CA PRO A 16 -21.70 -12.72 -3.17
C PRO A 16 -20.76 -13.20 -2.05
N PRO A 17 -20.25 -14.43 -2.12
CA PRO A 17 -19.43 -15.00 -1.07
C PRO A 17 -18.17 -14.15 -0.87
N ARG A 18 -17.89 -13.79 0.39
CA ARG A 18 -16.70 -13.02 0.78
C ARG A 18 -15.41 -13.71 0.30
N LEU A 19 -14.40 -12.91 0.00
CA LEU A 19 -13.09 -13.41 -0.43
C LEU A 19 -12.24 -13.76 0.79
N PHE A 20 -12.49 -14.94 1.38
CA PHE A 20 -11.81 -15.37 2.60
C PHE A 20 -10.28 -15.26 2.55
N SER A 21 -9.64 -15.63 1.43
CA SER A 21 -8.18 -15.52 1.27
C SER A 21 -7.67 -14.08 1.37
N ILE A 22 -8.40 -13.11 0.81
CA ILE A 22 -8.06 -11.69 0.86
C ILE A 22 -8.29 -11.14 2.27
N ASP A 23 -9.39 -11.53 2.90
CA ASP A 23 -9.72 -11.11 4.26
C ASP A 23 -8.72 -11.70 5.29
N ALA A 24 -8.31 -12.96 5.11
CA ALA A 24 -7.30 -13.62 5.93
C ALA A 24 -5.92 -12.98 5.78
N LEU A 25 -5.49 -12.70 4.54
CA LEU A 25 -4.24 -11.98 4.27
C LEU A 25 -4.27 -10.58 4.90
N ARG A 26 -5.40 -9.87 4.82
CA ARG A 26 -5.57 -8.58 5.50
C ARG A 26 -5.40 -8.70 7.01
N GLY A 27 -6.00 -9.73 7.62
CA GLY A 27 -5.82 -10.00 9.05
C GLY A 27 -4.36 -10.26 9.41
N LEU A 28 -3.66 -11.07 8.61
CA LEU A 28 -2.25 -11.40 8.80
C LEU A 28 -1.36 -10.16 8.74
N ILE A 29 -1.52 -9.28 7.75
CA ILE A 29 -0.70 -8.06 7.65
C ILE A 29 -0.99 -7.06 8.78
N ILE A 30 -2.22 -7.04 9.33
CA ILE A 30 -2.53 -6.24 10.53
C ILE A 30 -1.76 -6.79 11.74
N ILE A 31 -1.67 -8.11 11.89
CA ILE A 31 -0.87 -8.74 12.95
C ILE A 31 0.61 -8.37 12.77
N PHE A 32 1.15 -8.43 11.55
CA PHE A 32 2.53 -8.03 11.27
C PHE A 32 2.79 -6.55 11.55
N MET A 33 1.89 -5.65 11.18
CA MET A 33 1.99 -4.23 11.56
C MET A 33 2.01 -4.05 13.08
N ALA A 34 1.11 -4.71 13.81
CA ALA A 34 1.09 -4.60 15.27
C ALA A 34 2.39 -5.12 15.90
N LEU A 35 2.93 -6.22 15.38
CA LEU A 35 4.22 -6.78 15.78
C LEU A 35 5.38 -5.82 15.48
N ASP A 36 5.38 -5.19 14.31
CA ASP A 36 6.38 -4.21 13.89
C ASP A 36 6.43 -3.02 14.86
N HIS A 37 5.27 -2.41 15.13
CA HIS A 37 5.17 -1.29 16.05
C HIS A 37 5.46 -1.70 17.51
N ALA A 38 5.05 -2.89 17.94
CA ALA A 38 5.43 -3.40 19.26
C ALA A 38 6.95 -3.61 19.38
N ASN A 39 7.59 -4.10 18.31
CA ASN A 39 9.04 -4.24 18.27
C ASN A 39 9.74 -2.87 18.35
N TYR A 40 9.23 -1.86 17.64
CA TYR A 40 9.76 -0.49 17.70
C TYR A 40 9.56 0.16 19.07
N PHE A 41 8.31 0.27 19.56
CA PHE A 41 7.97 1.05 20.74
C PHE A 41 8.29 0.34 22.06
N ILE A 42 8.09 -0.97 22.12
CA ILE A 42 8.20 -1.75 23.37
C ILE A 42 9.53 -2.48 23.44
N ALA A 43 9.84 -3.32 22.45
CA ALA A 43 11.07 -4.11 22.48
C ALA A 43 12.32 -3.29 22.16
N GLN A 44 12.17 -2.20 21.41
CA GLN A 44 13.25 -1.34 20.93
C GLN A 44 14.34 -2.13 20.19
N LYS A 45 13.89 -3.08 19.33
CA LYS A 45 14.76 -3.99 18.56
C LYS A 45 14.74 -3.71 17.05
N HIS A 46 14.33 -2.51 16.65
CA HIS A 46 14.50 -2.05 15.27
C HIS A 46 15.98 -1.79 14.97
N SER A 47 16.48 -2.29 13.84
CA SER A 47 17.83 -1.95 13.41
C SER A 47 17.90 -0.49 12.97
N SER A 48 19.00 0.18 13.28
CA SER A 48 19.33 1.44 12.60
C SER A 48 19.55 1.17 11.10
N GLY A 49 19.10 2.11 10.27
CA GLY A 49 19.39 2.09 8.83
C GLY A 49 18.44 1.29 7.93
N GLU A 50 17.30 0.81 8.43
CA GLU A 50 16.26 0.14 7.61
C GLU A 50 15.42 1.10 6.76
N TYR A 51 16.10 2.03 6.10
CA TYR A 51 15.54 2.95 5.14
C TYR A 51 16.57 3.12 4.03
N TRP A 52 16.10 3.56 2.88
CA TRP A 52 16.98 3.78 1.73
C TRP A 52 18.06 4.82 2.09
N GLY A 53 19.32 4.50 1.82
CA GLY A 53 20.45 5.33 2.22
C GLY A 53 20.92 5.16 3.67
N GLY A 54 20.27 4.30 4.44
CA GLY A 54 20.69 3.96 5.81
C GLY A 54 21.90 3.04 5.87
N THR A 55 22.48 2.89 7.07
CA THR A 55 23.52 1.89 7.32
C THR A 55 22.98 0.48 7.10
N PHE A 56 23.86 -0.46 6.73
CA PHE A 56 23.45 -1.86 6.65
C PHE A 56 22.85 -2.32 7.99
N PRO A 57 21.64 -2.90 8.00
CA PRO A 57 20.98 -3.24 9.24
C PRO A 57 21.73 -4.34 9.98
N HIS A 58 21.81 -4.22 11.30
CA HIS A 58 22.42 -5.19 12.20
C HIS A 58 21.37 -5.80 13.12
N TYR A 59 21.37 -7.13 13.23
CA TYR A 59 20.46 -7.87 14.08
C TYR A 59 21.24 -8.71 15.08
N ASP A 60 20.98 -8.51 16.38
CA ASP A 60 21.72 -9.17 17.46
C ASP A 60 21.55 -10.70 17.48
N ASN A 61 20.44 -11.21 16.92
CA ASN A 61 20.12 -12.64 16.90
C ASN A 61 19.09 -12.97 15.81
N ALA A 62 18.95 -14.28 15.53
CA ALA A 62 18.04 -14.81 14.52
C ALA A 62 16.56 -14.45 14.78
N LEU A 63 16.12 -14.35 16.04
CA LEU A 63 14.73 -14.02 16.36
C LEU A 63 14.42 -12.55 16.01
N SER A 64 15.33 -11.62 16.30
CA SER A 64 15.21 -10.21 15.92
C SER A 64 15.16 -10.05 14.39
N PHE A 65 16.05 -10.72 13.68
CA PHE A 65 16.03 -10.77 12.21
C PHE A 65 14.71 -11.34 11.67
N LEU A 66 14.29 -12.53 12.13
CA LEU A 66 13.08 -13.18 11.62
C LEU A 66 11.82 -12.36 11.91
N THR A 67 11.72 -11.79 13.11
CA THR A 67 10.61 -10.91 13.49
C THR A 67 10.55 -9.73 12.53
N ARG A 68 11.70 -9.10 12.26
CA ARG A 68 11.74 -7.95 11.36
C ARG A 68 11.50 -8.33 9.90
N PHE A 69 12.04 -9.46 9.46
CA PHE A 69 11.85 -9.99 8.11
C PHE A 69 10.37 -10.18 7.79
N VAL A 70 9.59 -10.80 8.68
CA VAL A 70 8.15 -11.01 8.42
C VAL A 70 7.35 -9.72 8.45
N THR A 71 7.76 -8.71 9.22
CA THR A 71 7.02 -7.44 9.28
C THR A 71 7.23 -6.56 8.05
N HIS A 72 8.31 -6.74 7.28
CA HIS A 72 8.53 -6.05 6.01
C HIS A 72 7.41 -6.30 4.99
N PHE A 73 6.67 -7.40 5.08
CA PHE A 73 5.53 -7.68 4.20
C PHE A 73 4.31 -6.80 4.50
N SER A 74 4.26 -6.16 5.67
CA SER A 74 3.10 -5.39 6.13
C SER A 74 2.78 -4.23 5.20
N ALA A 75 3.70 -3.27 5.03
CA ALA A 75 3.44 -2.09 4.23
C ALA A 75 3.14 -2.43 2.75
N PRO A 76 3.98 -3.20 2.02
CA PRO A 76 3.68 -3.59 0.64
C PRO A 76 2.35 -4.33 0.51
N GLY A 77 2.04 -5.20 1.49
CA GLY A 77 0.77 -5.91 1.57
C GLY A 77 -0.42 -4.96 1.71
N PHE A 78 -0.33 -3.91 2.52
CA PHE A 78 -1.38 -2.90 2.65
C PHE A 78 -1.63 -2.14 1.35
N PHE A 79 -0.59 -1.68 0.64
CA PHE A 79 -0.76 -0.99 -0.64
C PHE A 79 -1.37 -1.90 -1.70
N PHE A 80 -0.87 -3.13 -1.82
CA PHE A 80 -1.43 -4.12 -2.74
C PHE A 80 -2.90 -4.42 -2.43
N LEU A 81 -3.23 -4.74 -1.17
CA LEU A 81 -4.60 -5.04 -0.77
C LEU A 81 -5.52 -3.83 -0.84
N MET A 82 -5.00 -2.62 -0.68
CA MET A 82 -5.76 -1.38 -0.92
C MET A 82 -6.15 -1.32 -2.39
N GLY A 83 -5.22 -1.52 -3.33
CA GLY A 83 -5.52 -1.57 -4.77
C GLY A 83 -6.57 -2.63 -5.12
N VAL A 84 -6.42 -3.84 -4.57
CA VAL A 84 -7.40 -4.92 -4.72
C VAL A 84 -8.78 -4.48 -4.20
N GLY A 85 -8.81 -3.94 -2.98
CA GLY A 85 -10.04 -3.48 -2.34
C GLY A 85 -10.72 -2.32 -3.07
N MET A 86 -9.94 -1.42 -3.66
CA MET A 86 -10.46 -0.27 -4.41
C MET A 86 -11.27 -0.73 -5.63
N LEU A 87 -10.72 -1.65 -6.43
CA LEU A 87 -11.42 -2.13 -7.62
C LEU A 87 -12.64 -2.99 -7.26
N LEU A 88 -12.51 -3.89 -6.28
CA LEU A 88 -13.65 -4.70 -5.82
C LEU A 88 -14.78 -3.83 -5.24
N PHE A 89 -14.43 -2.76 -4.53
CA PHE A 89 -15.40 -1.78 -4.05
C PHE A 89 -16.07 -1.04 -5.22
N ALA A 90 -15.28 -0.58 -6.20
CA ALA A 90 -15.81 0.11 -7.38
C ALA A 90 -16.79 -0.78 -8.15
N ASP A 91 -16.42 -2.04 -8.45
CA ASP A 91 -17.29 -3.02 -9.11
C ASP A 91 -18.58 -3.26 -8.32
N SER A 92 -18.47 -3.48 -7.00
CA SER A 92 -19.64 -3.67 -6.14
C SER A 92 -20.57 -2.46 -6.11
N ARG A 93 -20.03 -1.23 -6.09
CA ARG A 93 -20.84 0.00 -6.03
C ARG A 93 -21.45 0.36 -7.37
N GLN A 94 -20.75 0.11 -8.46
CA GLN A 94 -21.30 0.29 -9.80
C GLN A 94 -22.48 -0.65 -10.06
N LYS A 95 -22.41 -1.90 -9.59
CA LYS A 95 -23.55 -2.83 -9.59
C LYS A 95 -24.75 -2.35 -8.76
N GLN A 96 -24.52 -1.45 -7.80
CA GLN A 96 -25.55 -0.78 -7.00
C GLN A 96 -25.95 0.60 -7.57
N GLY A 97 -25.54 0.94 -8.79
CA GLY A 97 -25.92 2.17 -9.48
C GLY A 97 -25.05 3.39 -9.19
N TRP A 98 -23.91 3.25 -8.49
CA TRP A 98 -23.01 4.39 -8.29
C TRP A 98 -22.37 4.83 -9.61
N SER A 99 -22.32 6.14 -9.85
CA SER A 99 -21.55 6.70 -10.95
C SER A 99 -20.04 6.57 -10.70
N LYS A 100 -19.23 6.64 -11.77
CA LYS A 100 -17.76 6.67 -11.65
C LYS A 100 -17.28 7.85 -10.80
N SER A 101 -17.92 9.02 -10.94
CA SER A 101 -17.60 10.22 -10.15
C SER A 101 -17.90 10.03 -8.66
N ALA A 102 -18.96 9.30 -8.29
CA ALA A 102 -19.26 8.98 -6.90
C ALA A 102 -18.18 8.08 -6.27
N VAL A 103 -17.69 7.10 -7.03
CA VAL A 103 -16.58 6.22 -6.59
C VAL A 103 -15.27 7.01 -6.46
N ILE A 104 -14.93 7.86 -7.43
CA ILE A 104 -13.75 8.74 -7.34
C ILE A 104 -13.85 9.63 -6.11
N ARG A 105 -14.97 10.36 -5.94
CA ARG A 105 -15.19 11.25 -4.79
C ARG A 105 -15.05 10.51 -3.46
N HIS A 106 -15.54 9.27 -3.36
CA HIS A 106 -15.38 8.44 -2.17
C HIS A 106 -13.91 8.18 -1.83
N PHE A 107 -13.08 7.85 -2.83
CA PHE A 107 -11.64 7.64 -2.62
C PHE A 107 -10.88 8.95 -2.40
N LEU A 108 -11.29 10.06 -3.02
CA LEU A 108 -10.71 11.38 -2.76
C LEU A 108 -10.89 11.79 -1.29
N ILE A 109 -12.11 11.66 -0.77
CA ILE A 109 -12.41 12.01 0.63
C ILE A 109 -11.62 11.09 1.58
N ARG A 110 -11.65 9.77 1.36
CA ARG A 110 -10.92 8.83 2.21
C ARG A 110 -9.41 9.03 2.17
N GLY A 111 -8.85 9.27 0.99
CA GLY A 111 -7.43 9.55 0.85
C GLY A 111 -7.02 10.86 1.55
N ALA A 112 -7.83 11.91 1.42
CA ALA A 112 -7.62 13.16 2.14
C ALA A 112 -7.70 12.99 3.67
N VAL A 113 -8.63 12.15 4.15
CA VAL A 113 -8.71 11.79 5.57
C VAL A 113 -7.44 11.07 6.03
N LEU A 114 -6.92 10.09 5.27
CA LEU A 114 -5.68 9.39 5.63
C LEU A 114 -4.46 10.33 5.66
N ILE A 115 -4.36 11.24 4.70
CA ILE A 115 -3.33 12.29 4.69
C ILE A 115 -3.45 13.18 5.93
N GLY A 116 -4.65 13.67 6.23
CA GLY A 116 -4.90 14.48 7.43
C GLY A 116 -4.57 13.74 8.72
N LEU A 117 -4.93 12.46 8.83
CA LEU A 117 -4.57 11.62 9.98
C LEU A 117 -3.06 11.48 10.13
N GLN A 118 -2.31 11.27 9.04
CA GLN A 118 -0.84 11.21 9.11
C GLN A 118 -0.26 12.51 9.66
N LEU A 119 -0.63 13.64 9.05
CA LEU A 119 -0.03 14.93 9.36
C LEU A 119 -0.40 15.44 10.76
N LEU A 120 -1.66 15.25 11.16
CA LEU A 120 -2.19 15.85 12.39
C LEU A 120 -2.08 14.93 13.61
N ILE A 121 -2.22 13.62 13.42
CA ILE A 121 -2.27 12.65 14.54
C ILE A 121 -1.00 11.81 14.57
N VAL A 122 -0.66 11.14 13.47
CA VAL A 122 0.44 10.16 13.48
C VAL A 122 1.78 10.84 13.69
N ASN A 123 2.05 11.99 13.05
CA ASN A 123 3.29 12.73 13.28
C ASN A 123 3.45 13.15 14.75
N ARG A 124 2.36 13.49 15.44
CA ARG A 124 2.37 13.77 16.89
C ARG A 124 2.54 12.51 17.72
N ALA A 125 1.93 11.39 17.31
CA ALA A 125 2.10 10.11 17.99
C ALA A 125 3.55 9.61 17.95
N TRP A 126 4.29 9.89 16.88
CA TRP A 126 5.72 9.57 16.79
C TRP A 126 6.59 10.35 17.78
N GLU A 127 6.13 11.48 18.32
CA GLU A 127 6.81 12.20 19.41
C GLU A 127 6.94 11.37 20.69
N LEU A 128 6.10 10.33 20.84
CA LEU A 128 6.16 9.37 21.94
C LEU A 128 7.21 8.26 21.73
N SER A 129 8.04 8.36 20.69
CA SER A 129 9.09 7.37 20.40
C SER A 129 10.12 7.32 21.53
N PRO A 130 10.60 6.14 21.96
CA PRO A 130 11.55 6.03 23.07
C PRO A 130 12.89 6.75 22.90
N GLY A 131 13.31 6.99 21.65
CA GLY A 131 14.52 7.74 21.30
C GLY A 131 14.30 9.24 21.04
N GLY A 132 13.08 9.74 21.28
CA GLY A 132 12.66 11.07 20.87
C GLY A 132 12.30 11.14 19.38
N TRP A 133 11.79 12.29 18.96
CA TRP A 133 11.37 12.56 17.59
C TRP A 133 11.73 14.00 17.22
N SER A 134 12.56 14.17 16.19
CA SER A 134 13.07 15.49 15.77
C SER A 134 12.56 15.93 14.41
N LEU A 135 11.64 15.17 13.80
CA LEU A 135 11.09 15.47 12.48
C LEU A 135 9.83 16.32 12.60
N GLU A 136 9.81 17.50 11.97
CA GLU A 136 8.62 18.36 11.99
C GLU A 136 7.48 17.76 11.17
N VAL A 137 7.77 17.41 9.92
CA VAL A 137 6.84 16.77 8.99
C VAL A 137 7.40 15.45 8.52
N TYR A 138 6.70 14.37 8.86
CA TYR A 138 7.00 13.03 8.38
C TYR A 138 5.94 12.53 7.39
N ILE A 139 6.40 12.10 6.22
CA ILE A 139 5.61 11.42 5.20
C ILE A 139 5.70 9.92 5.47
N GLY A 140 4.76 9.47 6.29
CA GLY A 140 4.59 8.07 6.67
C GLY A 140 3.60 7.30 5.79
N VAL A 141 3.40 6.03 6.15
CA VAL A 141 2.57 5.07 5.41
C VAL A 141 1.12 5.54 5.19
N LEU A 142 0.49 6.25 6.13
CA LEU A 142 -0.89 6.74 5.96
C LEU A 142 -0.99 7.84 4.91
N PHE A 143 -0.01 8.73 4.82
CA PHE A 143 0.03 9.76 3.78
C PHE A 143 0.16 9.13 2.41
N ALA A 144 1.09 8.19 2.26
CA ALA A 144 1.29 7.47 1.01
C ALA A 144 0.07 6.64 0.61
N LEU A 145 -0.58 5.92 1.55
CA LEU A 145 -1.85 5.23 1.28
C LEU A 145 -2.93 6.21 0.80
N GLY A 146 -3.04 7.38 1.45
CA GLY A 146 -4.00 8.41 1.04
C GLY A 146 -3.72 9.00 -0.34
N GLY A 147 -2.47 9.38 -0.61
CA GLY A 147 -2.04 9.93 -1.90
C GLY A 147 -2.19 8.94 -3.05
N THR A 148 -1.73 7.71 -2.85
CA THR A 148 -1.88 6.64 -3.85
C THR A 148 -3.33 6.23 -4.06
N MET A 149 -4.19 6.27 -3.03
CA MET A 149 -5.64 6.05 -3.15
C MET A 149 -6.31 7.13 -4.00
N ILE A 150 -5.97 8.40 -3.78
CA ILE A 150 -6.45 9.53 -4.58
C ILE A 150 -6.07 9.33 -6.05
N ILE A 151 -4.79 9.11 -6.33
CA ILE A 151 -4.27 8.97 -7.69
C ILE A 151 -4.86 7.74 -8.38
N SER A 152 -4.84 6.59 -7.70
CA SER A 152 -5.32 5.32 -8.26
C SER A 152 -6.82 5.31 -8.55
N SER A 153 -7.60 6.18 -7.91
CA SER A 153 -9.04 6.29 -8.16
C SER A 153 -9.36 6.65 -9.63
N PHE A 154 -8.45 7.36 -10.31
CA PHE A 154 -8.58 7.72 -11.73
C PHE A 154 -8.20 6.57 -12.67
N PHE A 155 -7.52 5.54 -12.17
CA PHE A 155 -7.03 4.41 -12.97
C PHE A 155 -7.91 3.16 -12.91
N LEU A 156 -8.94 3.16 -12.06
CA LEU A 156 -9.78 1.97 -11.77
C LEU A 156 -10.45 1.34 -12.99
N TRP A 157 -10.69 2.13 -14.05
CA TRP A 157 -11.35 1.65 -15.28
C TRP A 157 -10.41 1.52 -16.47
N LEU A 158 -9.10 1.65 -16.27
CA LEU A 158 -8.13 1.37 -17.32
C LEU A 158 -8.16 -0.11 -17.67
N LYS A 159 -7.94 -0.42 -18.96
CA LYS A 159 -7.81 -1.83 -19.40
C LYS A 159 -6.58 -2.46 -18.72
N PRO A 160 -6.60 -3.76 -18.38
CA PRO A 160 -5.50 -4.44 -17.70
C PRO A 160 -4.12 -4.22 -18.34
N ARG A 161 -4.05 -4.14 -19.68
CA ARG A 161 -2.80 -3.85 -20.41
C ARG A 161 -2.16 -2.52 -19.99
N TYR A 162 -2.96 -1.48 -19.74
CA TYR A 162 -2.44 -0.17 -19.35
C TYR A 162 -2.03 -0.13 -17.89
N LEU A 163 -2.74 -0.87 -17.03
CA LEU A 163 -2.33 -1.04 -15.63
C LEU A 163 -1.00 -1.79 -15.54
N LEU A 164 -0.80 -2.84 -16.35
CA LEU A 164 0.47 -3.56 -16.41
C LEU A 164 1.61 -2.66 -16.88
N ILE A 165 1.42 -1.91 -17.97
CA ILE A 165 2.40 -0.95 -18.47
C ILE A 165 2.71 0.09 -17.38
N LEU A 166 1.69 0.64 -16.71
CA LEU A 166 1.86 1.62 -15.65
C LEU A 166 2.66 1.05 -14.47
N SER A 167 2.35 -0.17 -14.01
CA SER A 167 3.14 -0.83 -12.96
C SER A 167 4.59 -1.03 -13.35
N VAL A 168 4.88 -1.45 -14.59
CA VAL A 168 6.26 -1.63 -15.08
C VAL A 168 6.99 -0.29 -15.21
N VAL A 169 6.31 0.75 -15.69
CA VAL A 169 6.88 2.10 -15.81
C VAL A 169 7.17 2.69 -14.43
N LEU A 170 6.28 2.50 -13.46
CA LEU A 170 6.52 2.95 -12.08
C LEU A 170 7.70 2.19 -11.48
N LEU A 171 7.76 0.87 -11.60
CA LEU A 171 8.87 0.05 -11.09
C LEU A 171 10.22 0.47 -11.69
N ILE A 172 10.33 0.47 -13.02
CA ILE A 172 11.58 0.84 -13.70
C ILE A 172 11.91 2.31 -13.47
N GLY A 173 10.90 3.18 -13.52
CA GLY A 173 11.07 4.62 -13.29
C GLY A 173 11.59 4.90 -11.89
N THR A 174 11.05 4.23 -10.87
CA THR A 174 11.52 4.31 -9.49
C THR A 174 12.98 3.86 -9.38
N GLU A 175 13.36 2.72 -9.95
CA GLU A 175 14.76 2.26 -9.95
C GLU A 175 15.71 3.20 -10.68
N LEU A 176 15.30 3.79 -11.80
CA LEU A 176 16.13 4.72 -12.58
C LEU A 176 16.26 6.11 -11.93
N LEU A 177 15.22 6.56 -11.21
CA LEU A 177 15.19 7.87 -10.57
C LEU A 177 15.81 7.86 -9.17
N HIS A 178 15.94 6.69 -8.55
CA HIS A 178 16.63 6.58 -7.27
C HIS A 178 18.10 6.98 -7.42
N PRO A 179 18.61 7.94 -6.60
CA PRO A 179 20.00 8.34 -6.69
C PRO A 179 20.97 7.19 -6.45
N ALA A 180 22.12 7.21 -7.11
CA ALA A 180 23.11 6.15 -6.95
C ALA A 180 23.58 5.99 -5.49
N PRO A 181 23.92 4.77 -5.04
CA PRO A 181 24.31 4.51 -3.65
C PRO A 181 25.42 5.38 -3.07
N HIS A 182 26.35 5.84 -3.91
CA HIS A 182 27.45 6.70 -3.48
C HIS A 182 27.02 8.16 -3.20
N LEU A 183 25.84 8.57 -3.64
CA LEU A 183 25.27 9.91 -3.39
C LEU A 183 24.47 9.96 -2.07
N TRP A 184 24.41 8.85 -1.33
CA TRP A 184 23.65 8.74 -0.09
C TRP A 184 24.18 9.68 1.00
N GLY A 185 23.30 10.43 1.64
CA GLY A 185 23.63 11.42 2.68
C GLY A 185 24.40 12.65 2.18
N GLN A 186 24.74 12.72 0.89
CA GLN A 186 25.47 13.83 0.26
C GLN A 186 24.53 14.81 -0.47
N LEU A 187 23.28 14.41 -0.70
CA LEU A 187 22.31 15.24 -1.39
C LEU A 187 21.62 16.17 -0.38
N SER A 188 22.06 17.43 -0.37
CA SER A 188 21.40 18.52 0.36
C SER A 188 20.23 19.03 -0.50
N PHE A 189 19.02 18.64 -0.13
CA PHE A 189 17.80 18.99 -0.84
C PHE A 189 17.16 20.23 -0.19
N VAL A 190 17.30 21.39 -0.81
CA VAL A 190 16.79 22.67 -0.29
C VAL A 190 16.03 23.40 -1.40
N GLY A 191 14.71 23.33 -1.36
CA GLY A 191 13.85 24.04 -2.30
C GLY A 191 12.49 23.37 -2.51
N PHE A 192 11.59 24.08 -3.21
CA PHE A 192 10.24 23.57 -3.47
C PHE A 192 10.23 22.29 -4.33
N PHE A 193 11.01 22.26 -5.42
CA PHE A 193 11.10 21.08 -6.29
C PHE A 193 11.72 19.88 -5.57
N ASP A 194 12.65 20.14 -4.66
CA ASP A 194 13.28 19.13 -3.82
C ASP A 194 12.28 18.52 -2.82
N ASN A 195 11.48 19.35 -2.16
CA ASN A 195 10.40 18.87 -1.28
C ASN A 195 9.37 18.03 -2.03
N LEU A 196 9.03 18.43 -3.26
CA LEU A 196 8.12 17.66 -4.11
C LEU A 196 8.72 16.30 -4.49
N ASN A 197 10.00 16.24 -4.81
CA ASN A 197 10.71 15.00 -5.11
C ASN A 197 10.79 14.07 -3.89
N VAL A 198 11.01 14.61 -2.68
CA VAL A 198 10.97 13.86 -1.42
C VAL A 198 9.58 13.25 -1.17
N ILE A 199 8.51 13.98 -1.50
CA ILE A 199 7.14 13.50 -1.32
C ILE A 199 6.73 12.48 -2.39
N LEU A 200 7.23 12.62 -3.62
CA LEU A 200 6.75 11.84 -4.76
C LEU A 200 7.68 10.73 -5.22
N VAL A 201 9.00 10.93 -5.21
CA VAL A 201 9.93 10.14 -6.04
C VAL A 201 10.82 9.24 -5.20
N TYR A 202 11.57 9.79 -4.24
CA TYR A 202 12.57 9.03 -3.50
C TYR A 202 12.48 9.26 -1.99
N PRO A 203 12.77 8.23 -1.18
CA PRO A 203 12.86 8.35 0.26
C PRO A 203 14.10 9.18 0.65
N SER A 204 13.88 10.32 1.29
CA SER A 204 14.92 11.24 1.75
C SER A 204 14.29 12.36 2.59
N GLY A 205 15.10 13.30 3.07
CA GLY A 205 14.60 14.55 3.63
C GLY A 205 15.59 15.29 4.51
N THR A 206 15.07 16.31 5.18
CA THR A 206 15.72 17.07 6.24
C THR A 206 14.96 16.84 7.56
N THR A 207 15.37 17.50 8.64
CA THR A 207 14.61 17.51 9.89
C THR A 207 13.24 18.20 9.76
N GLU A 208 13.09 19.12 8.81
CA GLU A 208 11.82 19.82 8.54
C GLU A 208 10.83 18.90 7.80
N LEU A 209 11.32 18.17 6.79
CA LEU A 209 10.51 17.26 5.98
C LEU A 209 11.28 15.98 5.69
N TRP A 210 10.77 14.85 6.17
CA TRP A 210 11.32 13.52 5.90
C TRP A 210 10.28 12.58 5.32
N SER A 211 10.67 11.78 4.32
CA SER A 211 9.79 10.82 3.66
C SER A 211 10.44 9.45 3.59
N ASN A 212 9.79 8.47 4.23
CA ASN A 212 10.07 7.05 4.02
C ASN A 212 9.10 6.43 2.98
N TYR A 213 8.00 7.13 2.69
CA TYR A 213 6.93 6.62 1.84
C TYR A 213 6.61 7.60 0.69
N PRO A 214 7.52 7.80 -0.28
CA PRO A 214 7.25 8.62 -1.45
C PRO A 214 6.10 8.04 -2.30
N ILE A 215 5.20 8.88 -2.80
CA ILE A 215 3.95 8.40 -3.40
C ILE A 215 4.16 7.48 -4.62
N LEU A 216 5.08 7.78 -5.54
CA LEU A 216 5.20 7.05 -6.81
C LEU A 216 5.73 5.62 -6.65
N PRO A 217 6.80 5.36 -5.87
CA PRO A 217 7.21 3.98 -5.59
C PRO A 217 6.08 3.16 -4.98
N TRP A 218 5.35 3.71 -4.02
CA TRP A 218 4.25 2.98 -3.37
C TRP A 218 2.99 2.86 -4.24
N LEU A 219 2.81 3.75 -5.23
CA LEU A 219 1.72 3.69 -6.21
C LEU A 219 1.78 2.42 -7.06
N GLU A 220 2.99 1.94 -7.37
CA GLU A 220 3.19 0.75 -8.21
C GLU A 220 2.44 -0.48 -7.64
N LEU A 221 2.49 -0.65 -6.32
CA LEU A 221 1.91 -1.77 -5.60
C LEU A 221 0.38 -1.68 -5.59
N VAL A 222 -0.16 -0.46 -5.51
CA VAL A 222 -1.60 -0.21 -5.60
C VAL A 222 -2.11 -0.53 -7.00
N VAL A 223 -1.40 -0.07 -8.04
CA VAL A 223 -1.76 -0.35 -9.45
C VAL A 223 -1.67 -1.85 -9.71
N PHE A 224 -0.64 -2.52 -9.19
CA PHE A 224 -0.51 -3.98 -9.28
C PHE A 224 -1.66 -4.70 -8.55
N GLY A 225 -2.11 -4.19 -7.40
CA GLY A 225 -3.31 -4.65 -6.71
C GLY A 225 -4.59 -4.51 -7.55
N ILE A 226 -4.76 -3.38 -8.25
CA ILE A 226 -5.89 -3.17 -9.16
C ILE A 226 -5.82 -4.14 -10.35
N LEU A 227 -4.63 -4.38 -10.90
CA LEU A 227 -4.42 -5.38 -11.95
C LEU A 227 -4.79 -6.79 -11.47
N PHE A 228 -4.35 -7.17 -10.27
CA PHE A 228 -4.70 -8.47 -9.69
C PHE A 228 -6.21 -8.59 -9.43
N ALA A 229 -6.87 -7.53 -8.96
CA ALA A 229 -8.32 -7.53 -8.79
C ALA A 229 -9.09 -7.68 -10.11
N ASN A 230 -8.59 -7.14 -11.22
CA ASN A 230 -9.17 -7.41 -12.55
C ASN A 230 -9.12 -8.91 -12.88
N TRP A 231 -8.01 -9.57 -12.55
CA TRP A 231 -7.89 -11.01 -12.72
C TRP A 231 -8.84 -11.78 -11.81
N LEU A 232 -8.95 -11.39 -10.53
CA LEU A 232 -9.92 -11.98 -9.58
C LEU A 232 -11.37 -11.85 -10.06
N LEU A 233 -11.75 -10.71 -10.63
CA LEU A 233 -13.11 -10.49 -11.15
C LEU A 233 -13.39 -11.32 -12.40
N LYS A 234 -12.37 -11.60 -13.22
CA LYS A 234 -12.49 -12.41 -14.43
C LYS A 234 -12.52 -13.91 -14.13
N ASP A 235 -11.59 -14.38 -13.32
CA ASP A 235 -11.43 -15.80 -12.95
C ASP A 235 -10.74 -15.90 -11.59
N ARG A 236 -11.57 -15.97 -10.54
CA ARG A 236 -11.13 -16.01 -9.15
C ARG A 236 -10.22 -17.20 -8.87
N GLN A 237 -10.59 -18.39 -9.32
CA GLN A 237 -9.86 -19.62 -8.99
C GLN A 237 -8.47 -19.58 -9.61
N LYS A 238 -8.40 -19.25 -10.91
CA LYS A 238 -7.14 -19.15 -11.63
C LYS A 238 -6.24 -18.03 -11.10
N ALA A 239 -6.81 -16.90 -10.66
CA ALA A 239 -6.03 -15.83 -10.05
C ALA A 239 -5.38 -16.27 -8.74
N LEU A 240 -6.12 -16.94 -7.85
CA LEU A 240 -5.60 -17.41 -6.57
C LEU A 240 -4.57 -18.54 -6.73
N ASP A 241 -4.83 -19.52 -7.61
CA ASP A 241 -3.92 -20.64 -7.86
C ASP A 241 -2.57 -20.18 -8.43
N ASN A 242 -2.61 -19.17 -9.30
CA ASN A 242 -1.39 -18.61 -9.87
C ASN A 242 -0.71 -17.60 -8.96
N ALA A 243 -1.43 -16.91 -8.06
CA ALA A 243 -0.82 -16.00 -7.10
C ALA A 243 0.22 -16.72 -6.23
N LEU A 244 -0.11 -17.93 -5.76
CA LEU A 244 0.84 -18.75 -4.98
C LEU A 244 2.08 -19.11 -5.81
N LYS A 245 1.88 -19.57 -7.06
CA LYS A 245 2.98 -19.95 -7.96
C LYS A 245 3.89 -18.76 -8.28
N ILE A 246 3.29 -17.62 -8.62
CA ILE A 246 4.01 -16.38 -8.91
C ILE A 246 4.79 -15.93 -7.67
N GLY A 247 4.16 -15.95 -6.50
CA GLY A 247 4.82 -15.62 -5.24
C GLY A 247 6.03 -16.51 -4.96
N LEU A 248 5.90 -17.84 -5.12
CA LEU A 248 7.01 -18.78 -4.94
C LEU A 248 8.14 -18.54 -5.95
N VAL A 249 7.82 -18.25 -7.21
CA VAL A 249 8.82 -17.93 -8.24
C VAL A 249 9.55 -16.62 -7.92
N LEU A 250 8.83 -15.58 -7.50
CA LEU A 250 9.44 -14.30 -7.13
C LEU A 250 10.32 -14.42 -5.87
N LEU A 251 9.89 -15.21 -4.88
CA LEU A 251 10.71 -15.50 -3.69
C LEU A 251 11.96 -16.30 -4.05
N ALA A 252 11.85 -17.29 -4.94
CA ALA A 252 13.00 -18.04 -5.42
C ALA A 252 13.96 -17.15 -6.22
N ALA A 253 13.44 -16.25 -7.07
CA ALA A 253 14.25 -15.28 -7.80
C ALA A 253 14.97 -14.31 -6.86
N PHE A 254 14.29 -13.82 -5.82
CA PHE A 254 14.88 -12.96 -4.80
C PHE A 254 16.05 -13.64 -4.06
N ALA A 255 16.01 -14.96 -3.85
CA ALA A 255 17.12 -15.68 -3.20
C ALA A 255 18.38 -15.82 -4.09
N VAL A 256 18.27 -15.55 -5.40
CA VAL A 256 19.34 -15.70 -6.39
C VAL A 256 19.99 -14.37 -6.75
N VAL A 257 19.29 -13.25 -6.54
CA VAL A 257 19.74 -11.87 -6.82
C VAL A 257 20.31 -11.24 -5.56
#